data_AF-A0A3Q0EF71-F1
#
_entry.id   AF-A0A3Q0EF71-F1
#
_cell.length_a   1.000
_cell.length_b   1.000
_cell.length_c   1.000
_cell.angle_alpha   90.00
_cell.angle_beta   90.00
_cell.angle_gamma   90.00
#
_symmetry.space_group_name_H-M   'P 1'
#
loop_
_entity.id
_entity.type
_entity.pdbx_description
1 polymer ?
#
loop_
_entity_poly.entity_id
_entity_poly.type
_entity_poly.pdbx_seq_one_letter_code
_entity_poly.pdbx_strand_id
1 'polypeptide(L)'
;MKAAYLSMFGKEDYKPFGDDEVELFRAVPGLKLKIAGKSLPTEKFAIRKSRRYLSPNPVSLPIPALEMMYIWNGYAVIGKQPALTDGILKIITKAEEMLEKGPENEYSGDDECLVKLLKGLCLKYLGRVQEAEENFRNIMANEKKIKYDHYLIPNALLELALLLMEQGRNEEAIRLLESAKQNYKNYSMESRTHFRIQAATLQAKSSLEDGNRSMVSSVSL
;
A
#
# COMPACT_ATOMS: atom_id res chain seq x y z
N MET A 1 3.73 14.02 7.64
CA MET A 1 3.16 13.21 8.75
C MET A 1 2.15 13.99 9.57
N LYS A 2 2.47 15.18 10.09
CA LYS A 2 1.54 15.98 10.90
C LYS A 2 0.15 16.17 10.25
N ALA A 3 0.11 16.66 9.01
CA ALA A 3 -1.14 16.83 8.24
C ALA A 3 -1.94 15.52 8.11
N ALA A 4 -1.24 14.40 7.83
CA ALA A 4 -1.85 13.10 7.66
C ALA A 4 -2.47 12.54 8.95
N TYR A 5 -1.85 12.79 10.11
CA TYR A 5 -2.45 12.44 11.39
C TYR A 5 -3.65 13.33 11.70
N LEU A 6 -3.50 14.66 11.53
CA LEU A 6 -4.57 15.63 11.79
C LEU A 6 -5.81 15.38 10.93
N SER A 7 -5.64 15.00 9.66
CA SER A 7 -6.76 14.70 8.76
C SER A 7 -7.52 13.42 9.08
N MET A 8 -7.00 12.58 9.97
CA MET A 8 -7.66 11.33 10.40
C MET A 8 -8.45 11.48 11.71
N PHE A 9 -8.40 12.66 12.35
CA PHE A 9 -9.25 12.97 13.49
C PHE A 9 -10.67 13.29 13.02
N GLY A 10 -11.67 12.79 13.75
CA GLY A 10 -13.07 13.12 13.57
C GLY A 10 -13.37 14.57 13.96
N LYS A 11 -14.55 15.06 13.55
CA LYS A 11 -15.01 16.43 13.86
C LYS A 11 -15.06 16.74 15.36
N GLU A 12 -15.30 15.72 16.17
CA GLU A 12 -15.43 15.83 17.63
C GLU A 12 -14.13 15.50 18.37
N ASP A 13 -13.11 15.02 17.67
CA ASP A 13 -11.86 14.66 18.32
C ASP A 13 -11.05 15.92 18.65
N TYR A 14 -10.36 15.90 19.80
CA TYR A 14 -9.40 16.94 20.14
C TYR A 14 -8.24 16.94 19.14
N LYS A 15 -8.11 18.01 18.34
CA LYS A 15 -6.98 18.20 17.43
C LYS A 15 -5.76 18.71 18.20
N PRO A 16 -4.70 17.90 18.38
CA PRO A 16 -3.48 18.39 18.99
C PRO A 16 -2.84 19.45 18.08
N PHE A 17 -2.04 20.37 18.64
CA PHE A 17 -1.23 21.36 17.93
C PHE A 17 -1.92 22.64 17.42
N GLY A 18 -3.26 22.68 17.30
CA GLY A 18 -4.00 23.88 16.86
C GLY A 18 -3.80 24.25 15.38
N ASP A 19 -3.08 23.43 14.61
CA ASP A 19 -2.90 23.61 13.18
C ASP A 19 -4.09 23.07 12.38
N ASP A 20 -4.29 23.66 11.20
CA ASP A 20 -5.24 23.19 10.21
C ASP A 20 -4.59 22.19 9.25
N GLU A 21 -5.21 21.02 9.07
CA GLU A 21 -4.67 19.97 8.20
C GLU A 21 -4.59 20.38 6.73
N VAL A 22 -5.54 21.19 6.25
CA VAL A 22 -5.58 21.64 4.85
C VAL A 22 -4.44 22.59 4.57
N GLU A 23 -4.21 23.56 5.45
CA GLU A 23 -3.08 24.48 5.36
C GLU A 23 -1.73 23.74 5.44
N LEU A 24 -1.61 22.73 6.31
CA LEU A 24 -0.42 21.90 6.36
C LEU A 24 -0.21 21.10 5.07
N PHE A 25 -1.26 20.55 4.45
CA PHE A 25 -1.13 19.88 3.15
C PHE A 25 -0.74 20.86 2.03
N ARG A 26 -1.30 22.08 2.02
CA ARG A 26 -0.94 23.13 1.06
C ARG A 26 0.52 23.57 1.16
N ALA A 27 1.11 23.50 2.35
CA ALA A 27 2.51 23.83 2.57
C ALA A 27 3.49 22.75 2.04
N VAL A 28 3.05 21.49 1.89
CA VAL A 28 3.94 20.35 1.54
C VAL A 28 4.84 20.60 0.31
N PRO A 29 4.36 21.15 -0.82
CA PRO A 29 5.21 21.43 -1.98
C PRO A 29 6.39 22.37 -1.70
N GLY A 30 6.25 23.27 -0.73
CA GLY A 30 7.27 24.24 -0.31
C GLY A 30 8.30 23.66 0.68
N LEU A 31 8.00 22.54 1.32
CA LEU A 31 8.86 21.92 2.35
C LEU A 31 9.90 20.94 1.79
N LYS A 32 9.89 20.72 0.47
CA LYS A 32 10.77 19.74 -0.17
C LYS A 32 12.25 20.15 -0.05
N LEU A 33 13.10 19.19 0.25
CA LEU A 33 14.54 19.37 0.22
C LEU A 33 15.11 18.81 -1.08
N LYS A 34 16.32 19.25 -1.42
CA LYS A 34 17.08 18.70 -2.54
C LYS A 34 18.42 18.23 -2.01
N ILE A 35 18.75 16.97 -2.29
CA ILE A 35 20.06 16.39 -2.02
C ILE A 35 20.70 16.14 -3.38
N ALA A 36 21.86 16.74 -3.62
CA ALA A 36 22.54 16.71 -4.93
C ALA A 36 21.59 17.05 -6.11
N GLY A 37 20.75 18.08 -5.93
CA GLY A 37 19.80 18.54 -6.95
C GLY A 37 18.55 17.67 -7.14
N LYS A 38 18.45 16.51 -6.48
CA LYS A 38 17.30 15.59 -6.56
C LYS A 38 16.47 15.65 -5.27
N SER A 39 15.15 15.70 -5.41
CA SER A 39 14.25 15.50 -4.27
C SER A 39 14.10 14.01 -3.94
N LEU A 40 13.96 13.71 -2.65
CA LEU A 40 13.78 12.35 -2.17
C LEU A 40 12.48 11.73 -2.72
N PRO A 41 12.46 10.42 -3.04
CA PRO A 41 11.26 9.75 -3.54
C PRO A 41 10.04 9.91 -2.62
N THR A 42 10.26 9.84 -1.29
CA THR A 42 9.22 10.01 -0.27
C THR A 42 8.66 11.43 -0.23
N GLU A 43 9.49 12.45 -0.45
CA GLU A 43 9.01 13.83 -0.58
C GLU A 43 8.20 14.02 -1.85
N LYS A 44 8.66 13.48 -2.99
CA LYS A 44 7.88 13.52 -4.25
C LYS A 44 6.53 12.82 -4.10
N PHE A 45 6.49 11.70 -3.38
CA PHE A 45 5.26 11.00 -3.04
C PHE A 45 4.33 11.90 -2.21
N ALA A 46 4.82 12.48 -1.11
CA ALA A 46 4.03 13.37 -0.26
C ALA A 46 3.49 14.59 -1.03
N ILE A 47 4.31 15.20 -1.89
CA ILE A 47 3.90 16.30 -2.76
C ILE A 47 2.77 15.84 -3.69
N ARG A 48 2.90 14.68 -4.35
CA ARG A 48 1.85 14.18 -5.25
C ARG A 48 0.53 13.98 -4.51
N LYS A 49 0.55 13.35 -3.33
CA LYS A 49 -0.65 13.17 -2.50
C LYS A 49 -1.26 14.49 -2.03
N SER A 50 -0.44 15.49 -1.69
CA SER A 50 -0.91 16.81 -1.24
C SER A 50 -1.60 17.65 -2.32
N ARG A 51 -1.43 17.33 -3.62
CA ARG A 51 -1.98 18.14 -4.72
C ARG A 51 -3.49 18.34 -4.65
N ARG A 52 -4.23 17.34 -4.15
CA ARG A 52 -5.69 17.42 -3.98
C ARG A 52 -6.14 18.49 -2.97
N TYR A 53 -5.22 19.05 -2.20
CA TYR A 53 -5.47 20.14 -1.24
C TYR A 53 -5.20 21.55 -1.79
N LEU A 54 -4.65 21.67 -3.01
CA LEU A 54 -4.38 22.96 -3.65
C LEU A 54 -5.66 23.61 -4.19
N SER A 55 -6.73 22.84 -4.38
CA SER A 55 -8.05 23.34 -4.71
C SER A 55 -8.65 24.16 -3.55
N PRO A 56 -9.48 25.19 -3.82
CA PRO A 56 -10.30 25.85 -2.80
C PRO A 56 -11.21 24.87 -2.05
N ASN A 57 -11.74 23.87 -2.76
CA ASN A 57 -12.55 22.78 -2.22
C ASN A 57 -11.76 21.48 -2.34
N PRO A 58 -10.94 21.14 -1.34
CA PRO A 58 -10.07 19.98 -1.40
C PRO A 58 -10.86 18.68 -1.18
N VAL A 59 -10.43 17.60 -1.83
CA VAL A 59 -10.93 16.26 -1.54
C VAL A 59 -9.98 15.58 -0.55
N SER A 60 -10.48 15.09 0.57
CA SER A 60 -9.65 14.53 1.64
C SER A 60 -9.03 13.17 1.28
N LEU A 61 -7.86 12.87 1.84
CA LEU A 61 -7.25 11.54 1.79
C LEU A 61 -7.93 10.62 2.83
N PRO A 62 -8.35 9.38 2.49
CA PRO A 62 -9.14 8.54 3.39
C PRO A 62 -8.36 8.07 4.63
N ILE A 63 -7.09 7.69 4.49
CA ILE A 63 -6.24 7.15 5.57
C ILE A 63 -4.73 7.45 5.35
N PRO A 64 -4.34 8.73 5.18
CA PRO A 64 -2.99 9.08 4.72
C PRO A 64 -1.87 8.68 5.67
N ALA A 65 -2.11 8.58 6.98
CA ALA A 65 -1.07 8.12 7.91
C ALA A 65 -0.78 6.62 7.72
N LEU A 66 -1.82 5.81 7.46
CA LEU A 66 -1.69 4.37 7.20
C LEU A 66 -1.05 4.10 5.83
N GLU A 67 -1.34 4.94 4.83
CA GLU A 67 -0.67 4.91 3.53
C GLU A 67 0.84 5.19 3.70
N MET A 68 1.21 6.26 4.42
CA MET A 68 2.62 6.57 4.69
C MET A 68 3.32 5.46 5.47
N MET A 69 2.63 4.81 6.39
CA MET A 69 3.15 3.67 7.15
C MET A 69 3.46 2.48 6.22
N TYR A 70 2.62 2.22 5.21
CA TYR A 70 2.92 1.22 4.19
C TYR A 70 4.19 1.57 3.40
N ILE A 71 4.31 2.84 2.96
CA ILE A 71 5.50 3.31 2.24
C ILE A 71 6.79 3.11 3.07
N TRP A 72 6.72 3.24 4.39
CA TRP A 72 7.85 2.99 5.30
C TRP A 72 7.96 1.56 5.84
N ASN A 73 7.21 0.60 5.26
CA ASN A 73 7.25 -0.80 5.69
C ASN A 73 6.80 -1.01 7.16
N GLY A 74 6.00 -0.11 7.72
CA GLY A 74 5.57 -0.16 9.12
C GLY A 74 4.68 -1.36 9.46
N TYR A 75 3.94 -1.90 8.48
CA TYR A 75 3.13 -3.11 8.67
C TYR A 75 3.97 -4.36 8.99
N ALA A 76 5.24 -4.42 8.58
CA ALA A 76 6.13 -5.53 8.95
C ALA A 76 6.43 -5.58 10.46
N VAL A 77 6.28 -4.46 11.16
CA VAL A 77 6.43 -4.36 12.61
C VAL A 77 5.08 -4.51 13.30
N ILE A 78 4.09 -3.72 12.89
CA ILE A 78 2.77 -3.69 13.54
C ILE A 78 2.01 -5.00 13.34
N GLY A 79 2.19 -5.66 12.19
CA GLY A 79 1.60 -6.96 11.88
C GLY A 79 1.92 -8.05 12.90
N LYS A 80 2.99 -7.90 13.68
CA LYS A 80 3.38 -8.81 14.78
C LYS A 80 2.57 -8.60 16.06
N GLN A 81 1.72 -7.57 16.12
CA GLN A 81 0.90 -7.20 17.27
C GLN A 81 -0.58 -7.30 16.87
N PRO A 82 -1.23 -8.47 17.06
CA PRO A 82 -2.58 -8.72 16.57
C PRO A 82 -3.62 -7.69 17.02
N ALA A 83 -3.56 -7.23 18.28
CA ALA A 83 -4.47 -6.22 18.81
C ALA A 83 -4.35 -4.87 18.09
N LEU A 84 -3.12 -4.44 17.76
CA LEU A 84 -2.89 -3.21 17.01
C LEU A 84 -3.34 -3.37 15.56
N THR A 85 -3.02 -4.50 14.94
CA THR A 85 -3.44 -4.79 13.55
C THR A 85 -4.97 -4.83 13.43
N ASP A 86 -5.68 -5.43 14.39
CA ASP A 86 -7.14 -5.43 14.44
C ASP A 86 -7.71 -4.01 14.61
N GLY A 87 -7.10 -3.19 15.48
CA GLY A 87 -7.46 -1.77 15.62
C GLY A 87 -7.31 -0.99 14.31
N ILE A 88 -6.21 -1.21 13.58
CA ILE A 88 -5.99 -0.59 12.27
C ILE A 88 -7.00 -1.09 11.24
N LEU A 89 -7.29 -2.40 11.22
CA LEU A 89 -8.29 -2.98 10.33
C LEU A 89 -9.68 -2.35 10.55
N LYS A 90 -10.06 -2.05 11.79
CA LYS A 90 -11.32 -1.35 12.11
C LYS A 90 -11.35 0.07 11.53
N ILE A 91 -10.24 0.81 11.62
CA ILE A 91 -10.12 2.15 11.01
C ILE A 91 -10.26 2.07 9.49
N ILE A 92 -9.57 1.12 8.85
CA ILE A 92 -9.61 0.93 7.40
C ILE A 92 -11.02 0.53 6.95
N THR A 93 -11.68 -0.37 7.68
CA THR A 93 -13.05 -0.81 7.37
C THR A 93 -14.03 0.36 7.46
N LYS A 94 -13.90 1.22 8.48
CA LYS A 94 -14.71 2.44 8.58
C LYS A 94 -14.46 3.39 7.41
N ALA A 95 -13.20 3.55 6.99
CA ALA A 95 -12.86 4.37 5.84
C ALA A 95 -13.45 3.82 4.53
N GLU A 96 -13.44 2.50 4.35
CA GLU A 96 -14.09 1.80 3.23
C GLU A 96 -15.59 2.11 3.16
N GLU A 97 -16.31 1.93 4.28
CA GLU A 97 -17.74 2.22 4.35
C GLU A 97 -18.07 3.69 4.07
N MET A 98 -17.17 4.61 4.48
CA MET A 98 -17.33 6.04 4.20
C MET A 98 -17.12 6.37 2.72
N LEU A 99 -16.19 5.69 2.04
CA LEU A 99 -16.00 5.83 0.60
C LEU A 99 -17.20 5.30 -0.18
N GLU A 100 -17.74 4.14 0.22
CA GLU A 100 -18.92 3.54 -0.42
C GLU A 100 -20.18 4.40 -0.30
N LYS A 101 -20.35 5.10 0.83
CA LYS A 101 -21.48 6.01 1.08
C LYS A 101 -21.25 7.42 0.54
N GLY A 102 -20.01 7.76 0.20
CA GLY A 102 -19.61 9.09 -0.23
C GLY A 102 -19.98 9.39 -1.68
N PRO A 103 -20.00 10.67 -2.08
CA PRO A 103 -20.16 11.02 -3.48
C PRO A 103 -18.93 10.57 -4.28
N GLU A 104 -19.18 9.96 -5.44
CA GLU A 104 -18.11 9.62 -6.39
C GLU A 104 -17.40 10.90 -6.86
N ASN A 105 -16.08 10.83 -6.93
CA ASN A 105 -15.23 11.92 -7.38
C ASN A 105 -14.06 11.37 -8.20
N GLU A 106 -13.22 12.27 -8.71
CA GLU A 106 -12.13 11.87 -9.60
C GLU A 106 -11.10 10.92 -8.97
N TYR A 107 -11.01 10.84 -7.65
CA TYR A 107 -10.08 10.00 -6.89
C TYR A 107 -10.71 8.70 -6.39
N SER A 108 -12.01 8.47 -6.58
CA SER A 108 -12.71 7.33 -5.97
C SER A 108 -12.07 5.98 -6.27
N GLY A 109 -11.69 5.72 -7.53
CA GLY A 109 -11.02 4.46 -7.89
C GLY A 109 -9.66 4.27 -7.21
N ASP A 110 -8.88 5.33 -7.07
CA ASP A 110 -7.60 5.34 -6.38
C ASP A 110 -7.77 5.14 -4.86
N ASP A 111 -8.71 5.87 -4.24
CA ASP A 111 -9.01 5.82 -2.80
C ASP A 111 -9.56 4.43 -2.39
N GLU A 112 -10.45 3.83 -3.19
CA GLU A 112 -10.96 2.47 -3.00
C GLU A 112 -9.83 1.44 -3.05
N CYS A 113 -8.98 1.49 -4.08
CA CYS A 113 -7.88 0.54 -4.24
C CYS A 113 -6.84 0.67 -3.11
N LEU A 114 -6.59 1.89 -2.63
CA LEU A 114 -5.73 2.12 -1.47
C LEU A 114 -6.28 1.46 -0.20
N VAL A 115 -7.57 1.65 0.08
CA VAL A 115 -8.22 1.06 1.26
C VAL A 115 -8.18 -0.48 1.18
N LYS A 116 -8.49 -1.06 0.02
CA LYS A 116 -8.36 -2.52 -0.21
C LYS A 116 -6.93 -3.02 0.01
N LEU A 117 -5.91 -2.29 -0.45
CA LEU A 117 -4.50 -2.69 -0.28
C LEU A 117 -4.15 -2.78 1.20
N LEU A 118 -4.47 -1.74 1.96
CA LEU A 118 -4.15 -1.67 3.40
C LEU A 118 -5.00 -2.66 4.21
N LYS A 119 -6.26 -2.89 3.81
CA LYS A 119 -7.13 -3.92 4.40
C LYS A 119 -6.54 -5.31 4.18
N GLY A 120 -6.16 -5.64 2.95
CA GLY A 120 -5.53 -6.91 2.60
C GLY A 120 -4.26 -7.19 3.40
N LEU A 121 -3.43 -6.16 3.62
CA LEU A 121 -2.25 -6.26 4.50
C LEU A 121 -2.60 -6.62 5.94
N CYS A 122 -3.59 -5.95 6.54
CA CYS A 122 -4.03 -6.27 7.89
C CYS A 122 -4.59 -7.69 7.99
N LEU A 123 -5.44 -8.07 7.04
CA LEU A 123 -6.04 -9.42 6.97
C LEU A 123 -4.97 -10.50 6.83
N LYS A 124 -3.95 -10.26 5.99
CA LYS A 124 -2.78 -11.13 5.85
C LYS A 124 -2.10 -11.35 7.20
N TYR A 125 -1.75 -10.29 7.92
CA TYR A 125 -1.08 -10.40 9.23
C TYR A 125 -1.96 -11.04 10.32
N LEU A 126 -3.28 -10.95 10.18
CA LEU A 126 -4.24 -11.63 11.06
C LEU A 126 -4.52 -13.08 10.66
N GLY A 127 -3.87 -13.61 9.62
CA GLY A 127 -4.08 -14.98 9.13
C GLY A 127 -5.37 -15.18 8.33
N ARG A 128 -6.10 -14.12 7.99
CA ARG A 128 -7.33 -14.14 7.18
C ARG A 128 -6.98 -14.15 5.69
N VAL A 129 -6.31 -15.22 5.28
CA VAL A 129 -5.60 -15.32 4.00
C VAL A 129 -6.51 -15.18 2.78
N GLN A 130 -7.68 -15.84 2.78
CA GLN A 130 -8.62 -15.78 1.65
C GLN A 130 -9.14 -14.36 1.42
N GLU A 131 -9.50 -13.66 2.50
CA GLU A 131 -9.98 -12.28 2.41
C GLU A 131 -8.87 -11.32 1.99
N ALA A 132 -7.63 -11.54 2.43
CA ALA A 132 -6.48 -10.77 1.98
C ALA A 132 -6.27 -10.93 0.46
N GLU A 133 -6.31 -12.16 -0.04
CA GLU A 133 -6.20 -12.47 -1.46
C GLU A 133 -7.31 -11.81 -2.29
N GLU A 134 -8.56 -11.85 -1.82
CA GLU A 134 -9.70 -11.19 -2.48
C GLU A 134 -9.49 -9.68 -2.60
N ASN A 135 -9.03 -9.03 -1.52
CA ASN A 135 -8.73 -7.60 -1.52
C ASN A 135 -7.65 -7.25 -2.56
N PHE A 136 -6.56 -8.03 -2.66
CA PHE A 136 -5.52 -7.77 -3.65
C PHE A 136 -5.99 -8.01 -5.09
N ARG A 137 -6.76 -9.07 -5.33
CA ARG A 137 -7.35 -9.34 -6.66
C ARG A 137 -8.35 -8.27 -7.08
N ASN A 138 -9.11 -7.71 -6.14
CA ASN A 138 -10.06 -6.63 -6.41
C ASN A 138 -9.36 -5.37 -6.97
N ILE A 139 -8.16 -5.04 -6.46
CA ILE A 139 -7.37 -3.91 -6.95
C ILE A 139 -6.99 -4.11 -8.43
N MET A 140 -6.56 -5.34 -8.78
CA MET A 140 -6.22 -5.68 -10.17
C MET A 140 -7.44 -5.57 -11.09
N ALA A 141 -8.61 -6.03 -10.64
CA ALA A 141 -9.86 -5.94 -11.41
C ALA A 141 -10.30 -4.48 -11.66
N ASN A 142 -9.91 -3.56 -10.77
CA ASN A 142 -10.23 -2.13 -10.86
C ASN A 142 -9.09 -1.27 -11.42
N GLU A 143 -8.07 -1.86 -12.06
CA GLU A 143 -6.92 -1.12 -12.60
C GLU A 143 -7.32 0.06 -13.50
N LYS A 144 -8.33 -0.12 -14.36
CA LYS A 144 -8.82 0.92 -15.27
C LYS A 144 -9.43 2.14 -14.57
N LYS A 145 -9.80 2.02 -13.29
CA LYS A 145 -10.37 3.11 -12.50
C LYS A 145 -9.30 3.98 -11.83
N ILE A 146 -8.05 3.51 -11.75
CA ILE A 146 -6.95 4.22 -11.10
C ILE A 146 -6.42 5.31 -12.03
N LYS A 147 -6.47 6.57 -11.59
CA LYS A 147 -6.04 7.74 -12.40
C LYS A 147 -4.71 8.32 -11.97
N TYR A 148 -4.35 8.23 -10.69
CA TYR A 148 -3.26 8.99 -10.10
C TYR A 148 -2.21 8.12 -9.41
N ASP A 149 -2.66 7.13 -8.64
CA ASP A 149 -1.86 6.30 -7.74
C ASP A 149 -1.51 4.96 -8.40
N HIS A 150 -0.88 5.03 -9.57
CA HIS A 150 -0.43 3.87 -10.35
C HIS A 150 0.56 2.96 -9.60
N TYR A 151 1.05 3.37 -8.43
CA TYR A 151 1.84 2.50 -7.56
C TYR A 151 1.01 1.37 -6.96
N LEU A 152 -0.32 1.52 -6.86
CA LEU A 152 -1.21 0.57 -6.19
C LEU A 152 -1.18 -0.81 -6.84
N ILE A 153 -1.24 -0.90 -8.18
CA ILE A 153 -1.24 -2.19 -8.89
C ILE A 153 0.04 -3.01 -8.68
N PRO A 154 1.26 -2.50 -8.99
CA PRO A 154 2.47 -3.28 -8.78
C PRO A 154 2.72 -3.61 -7.30
N ASN A 155 2.23 -2.78 -6.37
CA ASN A 155 2.28 -3.10 -4.95
C ASN A 155 1.26 -4.19 -4.56
N ALA A 156 0.03 -4.18 -5.08
CA ALA A 156 -0.95 -5.23 -4.84
C ALA A 156 -0.48 -6.59 -5.39
N LEU A 157 0.11 -6.60 -6.59
CA LEU A 157 0.74 -7.79 -7.18
C LEU A 157 1.87 -8.34 -6.30
N LEU A 158 2.72 -7.45 -5.79
CA LEU A 158 3.80 -7.81 -4.86
C LEU A 158 3.24 -8.41 -3.55
N GLU A 159 2.25 -7.77 -2.92
CA GLU A 159 1.68 -8.28 -1.66
C GLU A 159 0.94 -9.60 -1.85
N LEU A 160 0.23 -9.77 -2.98
CA LEU A 160 -0.38 -11.03 -3.35
C LEU A 160 0.68 -12.12 -3.57
N ALA A 161 1.75 -11.82 -4.29
CA ALA A 161 2.84 -12.77 -4.50
C ALA A 161 3.47 -13.21 -3.16
N LEU A 162 3.70 -12.28 -2.25
CA LEU A 162 4.22 -12.60 -0.90
C LEU A 162 3.25 -13.50 -0.11
N LEU A 163 1.94 -13.26 -0.23
CA LEU A 163 0.91 -14.11 0.38
C LEU A 163 0.91 -15.53 -0.22
N LEU A 164 1.06 -15.64 -1.55
CA LEU A 164 1.15 -16.92 -2.24
C LEU A 164 2.41 -17.71 -1.88
N MET A 165 3.54 -17.03 -1.68
CA MET A 165 4.78 -17.64 -1.20
C MET A 165 4.60 -18.26 0.20
N GLU A 166 3.87 -17.60 1.10
CA GLU A 166 3.54 -18.13 2.43
C GLU A 166 2.66 -19.40 2.36
N GLN A 167 1.91 -19.57 1.27
CA GLN A 167 1.13 -20.79 0.99
C GLN A 167 1.92 -21.86 0.19
N GLY A 168 3.18 -21.61 -0.14
CA GLY A 168 4.00 -22.50 -0.98
C GLY A 168 3.70 -22.43 -2.49
N ARG A 169 2.82 -21.51 -2.94
CA ARG A 169 2.46 -21.30 -4.36
C ARG A 169 3.50 -20.43 -5.09
N ASN A 170 4.76 -20.85 -5.05
CA ASN A 170 5.90 -20.05 -5.51
C ASN A 170 5.90 -19.77 -7.02
N GLU A 171 5.45 -20.70 -7.87
CA GLU A 171 5.39 -20.50 -9.32
C GLU A 171 4.40 -19.40 -9.70
N GLU A 172 3.25 -19.36 -9.04
CA GLU A 172 2.25 -18.30 -9.24
C GLU A 172 2.77 -16.96 -8.73
N ALA A 173 3.43 -16.95 -7.56
CA ALA A 173 4.07 -15.75 -7.03
C ALA A 173 5.10 -15.17 -8.00
N ILE A 174 5.96 -16.00 -8.61
CA ILE A 174 6.96 -15.53 -9.59
C ILE A 174 6.30 -14.88 -10.79
N ARG A 175 5.22 -15.45 -11.34
CA ARG A 175 4.48 -14.86 -12.46
C ARG A 175 3.92 -13.48 -12.11
N LEU A 176 3.37 -13.31 -10.91
CA LEU A 176 2.86 -12.02 -10.43
C LEU A 176 3.98 -10.99 -10.28
N LEU A 177 5.13 -11.39 -9.72
CA LEU A 177 6.30 -10.52 -9.55
C LEU A 177 6.89 -10.07 -10.88
N GLU A 178 6.94 -10.97 -11.87
CA GLU A 178 7.39 -10.64 -13.23
C GLU A 178 6.44 -9.67 -13.92
N SER A 179 5.12 -9.91 -13.83
CA SER A 179 4.10 -8.98 -14.31
C SER A 179 4.24 -7.59 -13.68
N ALA A 180 4.37 -7.53 -12.35
CA ALA A 180 4.53 -6.28 -11.61
C ALA A 180 5.75 -5.46 -12.06
N LYS A 181 6.85 -6.14 -12.43
CA LYS A 181 8.10 -5.52 -12.88
C LYS A 181 8.06 -5.08 -14.35
N GLN A 182 7.41 -5.85 -15.22
CA GLN A 182 7.47 -5.62 -16.67
C GLN A 182 6.40 -4.66 -17.17
N ASN A 183 5.20 -4.71 -16.57
CA ASN A 183 4.01 -4.04 -17.09
C ASN A 183 3.77 -2.64 -16.50
N TYR A 184 4.47 -2.27 -15.41
CA TYR A 184 4.25 -1.00 -14.70
C TYR A 184 5.55 -0.23 -14.55
N LYS A 185 5.55 1.07 -14.92
CA LYS A 185 6.72 1.95 -14.91
C LYS A 185 6.34 3.40 -14.57
N ASN A 186 7.31 4.21 -14.17
CA ASN A 186 7.17 5.64 -13.92
C ASN A 186 6.16 6.01 -12.82
N TYR A 187 5.93 5.11 -11.85
CA TYR A 187 5.03 5.36 -10.72
C TYR A 187 5.80 5.81 -9.47
N SER A 188 5.08 6.40 -8.52
CA SER A 188 5.70 6.88 -7.29
C SER A 188 6.28 5.73 -6.47
N MET A 189 7.49 5.89 -5.94
CA MET A 189 8.19 4.86 -5.16
C MET A 189 8.57 3.58 -5.96
N GLU A 190 8.64 3.66 -7.30
CA GLU A 190 9.01 2.53 -8.17
C GLU A 190 10.30 1.81 -7.76
N SER A 191 11.38 2.54 -7.49
CA SER A 191 12.65 1.91 -7.09
C SER A 191 12.48 1.04 -5.84
N ARG A 192 11.71 1.51 -4.84
CA ARG A 192 11.43 0.74 -3.62
C ARG A 192 10.66 -0.54 -3.95
N THR A 193 9.61 -0.44 -4.76
CA THR A 193 8.82 -1.61 -5.17
C THR A 193 9.66 -2.61 -5.95
N HIS A 194 10.52 -2.15 -6.86
CA HIS A 194 11.46 -3.03 -7.59
C HIS A 194 12.45 -3.76 -6.69
N PHE A 195 13.01 -3.08 -5.68
CA PHE A 195 13.88 -3.75 -4.70
C PHE A 195 13.14 -4.86 -3.96
N ARG A 196 11.90 -4.61 -3.53
CA ARG A 196 11.07 -5.64 -2.87
C ARG A 196 10.70 -6.79 -3.80
N ILE A 197 10.35 -6.50 -5.06
CA ILE A 197 10.07 -7.51 -6.08
C ILE A 197 11.30 -8.39 -6.28
N GLN A 198 12.49 -7.80 -6.45
CA GLN A 198 13.72 -8.57 -6.66
C GLN A 198 14.04 -9.47 -5.46
N ALA A 199 13.90 -8.97 -4.23
CA ALA A 199 14.08 -9.78 -3.03
C ALA A 199 13.10 -10.95 -2.96
N ALA A 200 11.81 -10.69 -3.22
CA ALA A 200 10.78 -11.72 -3.24
C ALA A 200 11.00 -12.77 -4.34
N THR A 201 11.42 -12.35 -5.54
CA THR A 201 11.73 -13.27 -6.65
C THR A 201 12.90 -14.19 -6.31
N LEU A 202 13.96 -13.65 -5.69
CA LEU A 202 15.11 -14.45 -5.27
C LEU A 202 14.69 -15.50 -4.22
N GLN A 203 13.90 -15.07 -3.24
CA GLN A 203 13.39 -15.96 -2.20
C GLN A 203 12.50 -17.07 -2.78
N ALA A 204 11.54 -16.73 -3.66
CA ALA A 204 10.65 -17.71 -4.27
C ALA A 204 11.40 -18.76 -5.12
N LYS A 205 12.43 -18.33 -5.86
CA LYS A 205 13.27 -19.25 -6.66
C LYS A 205 14.09 -20.19 -5.79
N SER A 206 14.69 -19.69 -4.70
CA SER A 206 15.42 -20.52 -3.75
C SER A 206 14.52 -21.61 -3.15
N SER A 207 13.30 -21.25 -2.74
CA SER A 207 12.34 -22.21 -2.17
C SER A 207 11.93 -23.31 -3.16
N LEU A 208 11.85 -23.02 -4.46
CA LEU A 208 11.56 -24.01 -5.50
C LEU A 208 12.74 -24.97 -5.72
N GLU A 209 13.97 -24.45 -5.71
CA GLU A 209 15.16 -25.27 -5.85
C GLU A 209 15.32 -26.23 -4.66
N ASP A 210 15.07 -25.76 -3.43
CA ASP A 210 15.12 -26.58 -2.22
C ASP A 210 13.98 -27.63 -2.18
N GLY A 211 12.77 -27.26 -2.62
CA GLY A 211 11.64 -28.18 -2.78
C GLY A 211 11.95 -29.31 -3.78
N ASN A 212 12.58 -28.99 -4.91
CA ASN A 212 12.96 -30.01 -5.89
C ASN A 212 14.08 -30.93 -5.37
N ARG A 213 15.07 -30.39 -4.66
CA ARG A 213 16.15 -31.20 -4.07
C ARG A 213 15.63 -32.19 -3.02
N SER A 214 14.70 -31.77 -2.18
CA SER A 214 14.08 -32.64 -1.17
C SER A 214 13.22 -33.75 -1.78
N MET A 215 12.46 -33.48 -2.84
CA MET A 215 11.71 -34.51 -3.56
C MET A 215 12.63 -35.55 -4.21
N VAL A 216 13.69 -35.13 -4.90
CA VAL A 216 14.66 -36.06 -5.53
C VAL A 216 15.34 -36.96 -4.50
N SER A 217 15.67 -36.42 -3.31
CA SER A 217 16.24 -37.22 -2.22
C SER A 217 15.24 -38.23 -1.64
N SER A 218 13.95 -37.94 -1.63
CA SER A 218 12.91 -38.84 -1.08
C SER A 218 12.50 -39.97 -2.03
N VAL A 219 12.68 -39.81 -3.34
CA VAL A 219 12.39 -40.84 -4.36
C VAL A 219 13.56 -41.81 -4.55
N SER A 220 14.74 -41.48 -4.02
CA SER A 220 15.98 -42.26 -4.15
C SER A 220 16.23 -43.23 -2.98
N LEU A 221 15.25 -43.41 -2.09
CA LEU A 221 15.25 -44.33 -0.93
C LEU A 221 14.14 -45.38 -1.10
#